data_AF-A0A4U1IV42-F1
#
_entry.id   AF-A0A4U1IV42-F1
#
_cell.length_a   1.000
_cell.length_b   1.000
_cell.length_c   1.000
_cell.angle_alpha   90.00
_cell.angle_beta   90.00
_cell.angle_gamma   90.00
#
_symmetry.space_group_name_H-M   'P 1'
#
loop_
_entity.id
_entity.type
_entity.pdbx_description
1 polymer ?
#
loop_
_entity_poly.entity_id
_entity_poly.type
_entity_poly.pdbx_seq_one_letter_code
_entity_poly.pdbx_strand_id
1 'polypeptide(L)'
;MTRRGMKYARTGAAMLITLGAIAAGCEKSSNPGESRQTVNVTLDEDSVAQGTQMDATQVRVDIRSQTGVLQLRADFQAVGPQRTLVTYTSFPTGTDGDMSAQPLTASAQMDAELPTVDRAIVGAALIQAQVSRAIHYYYDNWGCDLPSAIRGPTSCGPKGRCCDIHDACYKKHECGAGSWLRPWTQCHLLCNVPAVACFSSSSFNPGPSECCARGNCGDPR
;
A
#
# COMPACT_ATOMS: atom_id res chain seq x y z
N MET A 1 10.90 8.69 -55.10
CA MET A 1 9.88 7.63 -55.05
C MET A 1 10.40 6.56 -54.10
N THR A 2 9.86 6.20 -52.93
CA THR A 2 8.57 6.46 -52.26
C THR A 2 8.81 6.12 -50.78
N ARG A 3 8.61 7.07 -49.86
CA ARG A 3 8.69 6.83 -48.40
C ARG A 3 7.44 6.04 -47.97
N ARG A 4 7.61 4.85 -47.39
CA ARG A 4 6.51 4.10 -46.75
C ARG A 4 6.41 4.54 -45.30
N GLY A 5 5.34 5.27 -44.98
CA GLY A 5 4.99 5.64 -43.61
C GLY A 5 4.41 4.46 -42.85
N MET A 6 4.98 4.16 -41.68
CA MET A 6 4.34 3.33 -40.66
C MET A 6 3.19 4.13 -40.03
N LYS A 7 1.97 3.66 -40.25
CA LYS A 7 0.78 4.12 -39.52
C LYS A 7 0.72 3.35 -38.21
N TYR A 8 0.93 4.03 -37.08
CA TYR A 8 0.57 3.52 -35.77
C TYR A 8 -0.96 3.60 -35.62
N ALA A 9 -1.63 2.45 -35.56
CA ALA A 9 -3.01 2.38 -35.09
C ALA A 9 -2.98 2.50 -33.56
N ARG A 10 -3.26 3.71 -33.05
CA ARG A 10 -3.67 3.91 -31.66
C ARG A 10 -5.12 3.45 -31.53
N THR A 11 -5.35 2.19 -31.18
CA THR A 11 -6.60 1.76 -30.56
C THR A 11 -6.53 2.15 -29.09
N GLY A 12 -6.97 3.38 -28.80
CA GLY A 12 -7.30 3.80 -27.45
C GLY A 12 -8.50 3.01 -26.98
N ALA A 13 -8.27 1.91 -26.26
CA ALA A 13 -9.23 1.46 -25.27
C ALA A 13 -9.12 2.45 -24.10
N ALA A 14 -9.97 3.47 -24.12
CA ALA A 14 -10.26 4.23 -22.93
C ALA A 14 -10.87 3.25 -21.93
N MET A 15 -10.04 2.68 -21.05
CA MET A 15 -10.52 2.09 -19.82
C MET A 15 -11.12 3.26 -19.04
N LEU A 16 -12.44 3.41 -19.13
CA LEU A 16 -13.19 4.15 -18.13
C LEU A 16 -12.83 3.50 -16.80
N ILE A 17 -11.89 4.10 -16.07
CA ILE A 17 -12.04 4.15 -14.63
C ILE A 17 -13.28 5.01 -14.45
N THR A 18 -14.42 4.35 -14.38
CA THR A 18 -15.56 4.92 -13.71
C THR A 18 -15.08 5.14 -12.28
N LEU A 19 -14.53 6.32 -12.00
CA LEU A 19 -14.86 7.04 -10.78
C LEU A 19 -16.37 7.27 -10.89
N GLY A 20 -17.12 6.20 -10.71
CA GLY A 20 -18.50 6.32 -10.35
C GLY A 20 -18.43 7.18 -9.10
N ALA A 21 -19.08 8.34 -9.17
CA ALA A 21 -19.96 8.66 -8.07
C ALA A 21 -20.82 7.41 -7.87
N ILE A 22 -20.34 6.49 -7.02
CA ILE A 22 -21.11 5.38 -6.51
C ILE A 22 -22.10 6.06 -5.57
N ALA A 23 -23.13 6.64 -6.17
CA ALA A 23 -24.47 6.62 -5.65
C ALA A 23 -25.08 5.24 -6.00
N ALA A 24 -24.35 4.15 -5.73
CA ALA A 24 -25.01 2.92 -5.34
C ALA A 24 -25.31 3.12 -3.86
N GLY A 25 -26.56 2.97 -3.46
CA GLY A 25 -27.01 3.23 -2.11
C GLY A 25 -26.05 2.63 -1.08
N CYS A 26 -25.24 3.48 -0.48
CA CYS A 26 -24.80 3.27 0.88
C CYS A 26 -26.09 3.27 1.70
N GLU A 27 -26.69 2.09 1.92
CA GLU A 27 -27.56 1.92 3.07
C GLU A 27 -26.68 2.10 4.32
N LYS A 28 -26.49 3.37 4.68
CA LYS A 28 -26.08 3.77 6.02
C LYS A 28 -27.21 3.37 6.94
N SER A 29 -27.15 2.14 7.45
CA SER A 29 -27.87 1.79 8.67
C SER A 29 -27.22 2.53 9.82
N SER A 30 -27.69 3.76 10.06
CA SER A 30 -27.27 4.58 11.19
C SER A 30 -28.12 4.22 12.41
N ASN A 31 -27.74 3.15 13.10
CA ASN A 31 -28.07 3.01 14.51
C ASN A 31 -27.16 3.98 15.29
N PRO A 32 -27.68 4.79 16.22
CA PRO A 32 -26.89 5.74 17.01
C PRO A 32 -26.08 5.06 18.14
N GLY A 33 -25.57 3.85 17.88
CA GLY A 33 -24.50 3.23 18.65
C GLY A 33 -23.31 3.01 17.72
N GLU A 34 -22.19 3.67 18.00
CA GLU A 34 -20.85 3.48 17.41
C GLU A 34 -20.85 2.71 16.07
N SER A 35 -21.08 3.41 14.95
CA SER A 35 -21.10 2.75 13.65
C SER A 35 -19.68 2.31 13.30
N ARG A 36 -19.40 1.03 13.47
CA ARG A 36 -18.16 0.39 13.02
C ARG A 36 -18.09 0.49 11.48
N GLN A 37 -17.20 1.33 10.96
CA GLN A 37 -17.00 1.44 9.51
C GLN A 37 -16.13 0.27 9.03
N THR A 38 -16.61 -0.48 8.05
CA THR A 38 -15.86 -1.55 7.38
C THR A 38 -15.78 -1.29 5.89
N VAL A 39 -14.60 -1.45 5.30
CA VAL A 39 -14.34 -1.28 3.86
C VAL A 39 -13.58 -2.52 3.35
N ASN A 40 -13.99 -3.04 2.20
CA ASN A 40 -13.30 -4.13 1.51
C ASN A 40 -12.74 -3.64 0.17
N VAL A 41 -11.50 -4.01 -0.16
CA VAL A 41 -10.82 -3.66 -1.40
C VAL A 41 -10.10 -4.89 -1.95
N THR A 42 -10.39 -5.28 -3.19
CA THR A 42 -9.59 -6.28 -3.91
C THR A 42 -8.28 -5.65 -4.34
N LEU A 43 -7.15 -6.23 -3.91
CA LEU A 43 -5.81 -5.68 -4.18
C LEU A 43 -5.23 -6.20 -5.50
N ASP A 44 -5.45 -7.49 -5.78
CA ASP A 44 -5.07 -8.19 -7.00
C ASP A 44 -5.93 -9.47 -7.14
N GLU A 45 -5.57 -10.35 -8.08
CA GLU A 45 -6.28 -11.61 -8.33
C GLU A 45 -6.22 -12.55 -7.12
N ASP A 46 -5.24 -12.39 -6.22
CA ASP A 46 -4.95 -13.33 -5.14
C ASP A 46 -5.33 -12.79 -3.75
N SER A 47 -5.50 -11.47 -3.59
CA SER A 47 -5.65 -10.84 -2.27
C SER A 47 -6.81 -9.84 -2.15
N VAL A 48 -7.45 -9.83 -0.98
CA VAL A 48 -8.49 -8.88 -0.55
C VAL A 48 -8.11 -8.24 0.79
N ALA A 49 -8.18 -6.91 0.86
CA ALA A 49 -8.02 -6.15 2.10
C ALA A 49 -9.38 -5.80 2.72
N GLN A 50 -9.51 -5.99 4.02
CA GLN A 50 -10.63 -5.56 4.83
C GLN A 50 -10.15 -4.61 5.92
N GLY A 51 -10.51 -3.32 5.80
CA GLY A 51 -10.29 -2.32 6.83
C GLY A 51 -11.50 -2.17 7.72
N THR A 52 -11.30 -2.04 9.04
CA THR A 52 -12.35 -1.85 10.05
C THR A 52 -11.92 -0.78 11.05
N GLN A 53 -12.74 0.27 11.21
CA GLN A 53 -12.62 1.19 12.34
C GLN A 53 -13.06 0.44 13.60
N MET A 54 -12.15 0.20 14.54
CA MET A 54 -12.45 -0.56 15.75
C MET A 54 -13.13 0.32 16.79
N ASP A 55 -12.60 1.53 16.98
CA ASP A 55 -13.09 2.61 17.82
C ASP A 55 -12.47 3.95 17.36
N ALA A 56 -12.68 5.06 18.07
CA ALA A 56 -12.12 6.38 17.72
C ALA A 56 -10.58 6.45 17.67
N THR A 57 -9.89 5.46 18.24
CA THR A 57 -8.44 5.41 18.40
C THR A 57 -7.77 4.29 17.62
N GLN A 58 -8.53 3.41 16.97
CA GLN A 58 -7.96 2.24 16.31
C GLN A 58 -8.62 1.89 14.97
N VAL A 59 -7.78 1.61 13.97
CA VAL A 59 -8.15 1.01 12.69
C VAL A 59 -7.38 -0.29 12.50
N ARG A 60 -8.09 -1.36 12.15
CA ARG A 60 -7.49 -2.65 11.79
C ARG A 60 -7.64 -2.90 10.31
N VAL A 61 -6.61 -3.43 9.68
CA VAL A 61 -6.66 -3.97 8.32
C VAL A 61 -6.21 -5.42 8.33
N ASP A 62 -7.07 -6.30 7.84
CA ASP A 62 -6.72 -7.69 7.54
C ASP A 62 -6.59 -7.84 6.02
N ILE A 63 -5.48 -8.37 5.53
CA ILE A 63 -5.31 -8.76 4.13
C ILE A 63 -5.28 -10.27 4.05
N ARG A 64 -6.15 -10.82 3.21
CA ARG A 64 -6.38 -12.27 3.06
C ARG A 64 -6.20 -12.68 1.60
N SER A 65 -5.86 -13.94 1.38
CA SER A 65 -6.00 -14.54 0.06
C SER A 65 -7.48 -14.59 -0.36
N GLN A 66 -7.77 -14.81 -1.65
CA GLN A 66 -9.13 -15.10 -2.13
C GLN A 66 -9.77 -16.32 -1.43
N THR A 67 -8.95 -17.25 -0.94
CA THR A 67 -9.39 -18.43 -0.18
C THR A 67 -9.62 -18.14 1.31
N GLY A 68 -9.43 -16.89 1.76
CA GLY A 68 -9.70 -16.44 3.12
C GLY A 68 -8.52 -16.58 4.11
N VAL A 69 -7.38 -17.08 3.66
CA VAL A 69 -6.18 -17.25 4.49
C VAL A 69 -5.58 -15.88 4.81
N LEU A 70 -5.37 -15.58 6.09
CA LEU A 70 -4.77 -14.31 6.51
C LEU A 70 -3.30 -14.24 6.09
N GLN A 71 -2.92 -13.17 5.39
CA GLN A 71 -1.57 -12.90 4.90
C GLN A 71 -0.91 -11.77 5.69
N LEU A 72 -1.66 -10.72 6.03
CA LEU A 72 -1.21 -9.61 6.87
C LEU A 72 -2.34 -9.14 7.79
N ARG A 73 -1.99 -8.78 9.02
CA ARG A 73 -2.82 -7.93 9.88
C ARG A 73 -2.02 -6.68 10.23
N ALA A 74 -2.62 -5.50 10.10
CA ALA A 74 -2.06 -4.23 10.54
C ALA A 74 -3.05 -3.49 11.46
N ASP A 75 -2.59 -3.09 12.63
CA ASP A 75 -3.30 -2.31 13.62
C ASP A 75 -2.68 -0.91 13.70
N PHE A 76 -3.46 0.11 13.35
CA PHE A 76 -3.11 1.51 13.50
C PHE A 76 -3.79 2.04 14.75
N GLN A 77 -3.02 2.54 15.71
CA GLN A 77 -3.51 3.02 16.99
C GLN A 77 -3.05 4.45 17.26
N ALA A 78 -3.98 5.35 17.56
CA ALA A 78 -3.68 6.70 18.01
C ALA A 78 -3.01 6.63 19.40
N VAL A 79 -1.77 7.11 19.49
CA VAL A 79 -1.02 7.24 20.76
C VAL A 79 -0.80 8.71 21.15
N GLY A 80 -1.33 9.63 20.33
CA GLY A 80 -1.38 11.07 20.56
C GLY A 80 -2.06 11.78 19.38
N PRO A 81 -2.29 13.10 19.45
CA PRO A 81 -3.01 13.83 18.41
C PRO A 81 -2.42 13.71 17.01
N GLN A 82 -1.09 13.59 16.90
CA GLN A 82 -0.36 13.46 15.64
C GLN A 82 0.64 12.30 15.71
N ARG A 83 0.32 11.26 16.49
CA ARG A 83 1.16 10.08 16.63
C ARG A 83 0.33 8.82 16.54
N THR A 84 0.75 7.93 15.64
CA THR A 84 0.12 6.64 15.42
C THR A 84 1.14 5.53 15.58
N LEU A 85 0.84 4.55 16.43
CA LEU A 85 1.57 3.30 16.48
C LEU A 85 0.96 2.35 15.45
N VAL A 86 1.78 1.85 14.54
CA VAL A 86 1.41 0.74 13.64
C VAL A 86 2.03 -0.52 14.19
N THR A 87 1.22 -1.54 14.43
CA THR A 87 1.69 -2.91 14.69
C THR A 87 1.20 -3.78 13.57
N TYR A 88 2.07 -4.56 12.94
CA TYR A 88 1.65 -5.51 11.92
C TYR A 88 2.21 -6.90 12.19
N THR A 89 1.44 -7.90 11.78
CA THR A 89 1.84 -9.31 11.75
C THR A 89 1.69 -9.83 10.33
N SER A 90 2.79 -10.28 9.74
CA SER A 90 2.79 -11.01 8.47
C SER A 90 2.68 -12.50 8.74
N PHE A 91 1.83 -13.16 7.97
CA PHE A 91 1.57 -14.59 8.01
C PHE A 91 2.07 -15.18 6.68
N PRO A 92 3.38 -15.37 6.52
CA PRO A 92 3.94 -15.95 5.31
C PRO A 92 3.30 -17.31 5.05
N THR A 93 2.74 -17.47 3.86
CA THR A 93 2.30 -18.79 3.38
C THR A 93 3.55 -19.46 2.82
N GLY A 94 3.99 -20.55 3.45
CA GLY A 94 5.18 -21.26 3.00
C GLY A 94 5.03 -21.65 1.54
N THR A 95 5.91 -21.16 0.67
CA THR A 95 6.06 -21.67 -0.68
C THR A 95 6.94 -22.93 -0.60
N ASP A 96 6.45 -24.04 -1.16
CA ASP A 96 7.19 -25.29 -1.34
C ASP A 96 7.59 -26.04 -0.06
N GLY A 97 6.59 -26.59 0.66
CA GLY A 97 6.82 -27.66 1.64
C GLY A 97 7.49 -27.25 2.95
N ASP A 98 7.97 -26.02 3.08
CA ASP A 98 8.48 -25.49 4.35
C ASP A 98 7.32 -24.93 5.19
N MET A 99 6.67 -25.84 5.92
CA MET A 99 5.46 -25.60 6.72
C MET A 99 5.65 -24.71 7.97
N SER A 100 6.79 -24.04 8.14
CA SER A 100 7.15 -23.38 9.41
C SER A 100 7.57 -21.92 9.26
N ALA A 101 7.06 -21.18 8.29
CA ALA A 101 7.24 -19.74 8.29
C ALA A 101 6.42 -19.13 9.46
N GLN A 102 7.10 -18.86 10.59
CA GLN A 102 6.47 -18.28 11.77
C GLN A 102 5.95 -16.87 11.47
N PRO A 103 4.82 -16.46 12.08
CA PRO A 103 4.33 -15.09 11.93
C PRO A 103 5.39 -14.08 12.34
N LEU A 104 5.65 -13.10 11.48
CA LEU A 104 6.57 -12.00 11.76
C LEU A 104 5.78 -10.81 12.27
N THR A 105 6.04 -10.38 13.50
CA THR A 105 5.42 -9.17 14.08
C THR A 105 6.43 -8.05 14.22
N ALA A 106 6.00 -6.85 13.85
CA ALA A 106 6.79 -5.62 13.99
C ALA A 106 5.88 -4.45 14.35
N SER A 107 6.47 -3.41 14.93
CA SER A 107 5.75 -2.18 15.22
C SER A 107 6.62 -0.97 14.95
N ALA A 108 5.97 0.15 14.68
CA ALA A 108 6.63 1.43 14.46
C ALA A 108 5.70 2.59 14.84
N GLN A 109 6.27 3.63 15.44
CA GLN A 109 5.55 4.89 15.65
C GLN A 109 5.75 5.79 14.43
N MET A 110 4.66 6.41 14.00
CA MET A 110 4.62 7.39 12.92
C MET A 110 4.18 8.74 13.50
N ASP A 111 4.85 9.81 13.09
CA ASP A 111 4.42 11.19 13.34
C ASP A 111 3.29 11.56 12.37
N ALA A 112 2.15 10.88 12.51
CA ALA A 112 0.93 11.08 11.74
C ALA A 112 -0.32 10.83 12.60
N GLU A 113 -1.40 11.53 12.27
CA GLU A 113 -2.75 11.27 12.80
C GLU A 113 -3.22 9.84 12.47
N LEU A 114 -4.22 9.34 13.20
CA LEU A 114 -4.82 8.04 12.91
C LEU A 114 -5.40 8.06 11.49
N PRO A 115 -5.03 7.11 10.60
CA PRO A 115 -5.53 7.09 9.25
C PRO A 115 -7.03 6.75 9.21
N THR A 116 -7.73 7.25 8.20
CA THR A 116 -9.06 6.73 7.85
C THR A 116 -8.94 5.27 7.37
N VAL A 117 -10.05 4.52 7.38
CA VAL A 117 -10.06 3.11 6.93
C VAL A 117 -9.44 2.93 5.54
N ASP A 118 -9.79 3.78 4.57
CA ASP A 118 -9.23 3.69 3.20
C ASP A 118 -7.72 3.93 3.17
N ARG A 119 -7.21 4.87 3.98
CA ARG A 119 -5.77 5.17 4.07
C ARG A 119 -5.01 4.06 4.78
N ALA A 120 -5.60 3.48 5.82
CA ALA A 120 -5.05 2.33 6.50
C ALA A 120 -4.93 1.13 5.54
N ILE A 121 -5.91 0.89 4.67
CA ILE A 121 -5.85 -0.17 3.66
C ILE A 121 -4.65 0.02 2.72
N VAL A 122 -4.45 1.24 2.21
CA VAL A 122 -3.28 1.54 1.34
C VAL A 122 -1.97 1.34 2.10
N GLY A 123 -1.87 1.82 3.34
CA GLY A 123 -0.68 1.63 4.18
C GLY A 123 -0.38 0.14 4.46
N ALA A 124 -1.41 -0.65 4.76
CA ALA A 124 -1.29 -2.09 4.97
C ALA A 124 -0.89 -2.82 3.69
N ALA A 125 -1.46 -2.46 2.53
CA ALA A 125 -1.10 -3.04 1.25
C ALA A 125 0.37 -2.74 0.88
N LEU A 126 0.87 -1.54 1.21
CA LEU A 126 2.30 -1.23 1.10
C LEU A 126 3.15 -2.16 1.98
N ILE A 127 2.80 -2.31 3.26
CA ILE A 127 3.53 -3.20 4.17
C ILE A 127 3.53 -4.63 3.62
N GLN A 128 2.37 -5.15 3.19
CA GLN A 128 2.25 -6.49 2.63
C GLN A 128 3.13 -6.68 1.40
N ALA A 129 3.02 -5.78 0.41
CA ALA A 129 3.77 -5.87 -0.84
C ALA A 129 5.28 -5.87 -0.59
N GLN A 130 5.72 -5.08 0.39
CA GLN A 130 7.13 -4.97 0.71
C GLN A 130 7.66 -6.17 1.50
N VAL A 131 6.88 -6.65 2.48
CA VAL A 131 7.22 -7.85 3.25
C VAL A 131 7.22 -9.10 2.37
N SER A 132 6.25 -9.26 1.46
CA SER A 132 6.20 -10.41 0.55
C SER A 132 7.36 -10.40 -0.45
N ARG A 133 7.68 -9.24 -1.03
CA ARG A 133 8.80 -9.10 -1.99
C ARG A 133 10.17 -9.23 -1.35
N ALA A 134 10.32 -8.82 -0.10
CA ALA A 134 11.56 -9.00 0.65
C ALA A 134 12.02 -10.48 0.71
N ILE A 135 11.08 -11.41 0.52
CA ILE A 135 11.34 -12.86 0.48
C ILE A 135 11.68 -13.35 -0.95
N HIS A 136 11.22 -12.68 -2.02
CA HIS A 136 11.14 -13.25 -3.37
C HIS A 136 11.94 -12.58 -4.52
N TYR A 137 12.79 -11.56 -4.31
CA TYR A 137 13.73 -10.89 -5.27
C TYR A 137 13.42 -9.43 -5.69
N TYR A 138 14.52 -8.78 -6.14
CA TYR A 138 14.78 -7.45 -6.75
C TYR A 138 13.76 -6.31 -6.56
N TYR A 139 14.19 -5.35 -5.75
CA TYR A 139 13.76 -3.95 -5.76
C TYR A 139 14.19 -3.30 -7.08
N ASP A 140 13.27 -2.69 -7.85
CA ASP A 140 13.53 -1.48 -8.68
C ASP A 140 12.35 -0.96 -9.53
N ASN A 141 11.12 -1.48 -9.46
CA ASN A 141 10.09 -0.94 -10.35
C ASN A 141 9.84 0.53 -10.02
N TRP A 142 9.75 1.34 -11.07
CA TRP A 142 9.67 2.77 -10.92
C TRP A 142 8.30 3.20 -10.40
N GLY A 143 8.29 3.96 -9.31
CA GLY A 143 7.06 4.38 -8.63
C GLY A 143 6.73 3.43 -7.49
N CYS A 144 5.44 3.21 -7.23
CA CYS A 144 5.05 2.40 -6.10
C CYS A 144 5.06 0.92 -6.43
N ASP A 145 5.87 0.15 -5.72
CA ASP A 145 5.94 -1.32 -5.80
C ASP A 145 4.72 -2.02 -5.17
N LEU A 146 3.53 -1.67 -5.65
CA LEU A 146 2.24 -2.11 -5.13
C LEU A 146 1.52 -3.11 -6.07
N PRO A 147 0.49 -3.83 -5.58
CA PRO A 147 -0.43 -4.60 -6.41
C PRO A 147 -1.02 -3.75 -7.55
N SER A 148 -1.22 -4.37 -8.71
CA SER A 148 -1.57 -3.66 -9.96
C SER A 148 -2.85 -2.82 -9.83
N ALA A 149 -3.85 -3.30 -9.08
CA ALA A 149 -5.13 -2.60 -8.91
C ALA A 149 -4.98 -1.23 -8.23
N ILE A 150 -4.00 -1.09 -7.33
CA ILE A 150 -3.73 0.16 -6.61
C ILE A 150 -2.47 0.88 -7.09
N ARG A 151 -1.60 0.22 -7.88
CA ARG A 151 -0.31 0.77 -8.31
C ARG A 151 -0.44 2.07 -9.08
N GLY A 152 -1.20 2.07 -10.18
CA GLY A 152 -1.38 3.24 -11.04
C GLY A 152 -2.03 4.41 -10.29
N PRO A 153 -3.20 4.21 -9.65
CA PRO A 153 -3.85 5.24 -8.85
C PRO A 153 -2.97 5.79 -7.72
N THR A 154 -2.16 4.94 -7.09
CA THR A 154 -1.27 5.38 -6.00
C THR A 154 -0.07 6.14 -6.54
N SER A 155 0.61 5.62 -7.56
CA SER A 155 1.79 6.24 -8.16
C SER A 155 1.47 7.57 -8.84
N CYS A 156 0.31 7.68 -9.49
CA CYS A 156 -0.10 8.91 -10.20
C CYS A 156 -1.10 9.77 -9.43
N GLY A 157 -1.46 9.35 -8.23
CA GLY A 157 -2.27 10.14 -7.31
C GLY A 157 -1.46 11.14 -6.50
N PRO A 158 -2.11 11.89 -5.59
CA PRO A 158 -1.47 12.90 -4.74
C PRO A 158 -0.40 12.37 -3.77
N LYS A 159 -0.29 11.05 -3.63
CA LYS A 159 0.67 10.37 -2.74
C LYS A 159 1.79 9.66 -3.50
N GLY A 160 1.82 9.71 -4.83
CA GLY A 160 2.78 8.94 -5.63
C GLY A 160 4.23 9.22 -5.27
N ARG A 161 4.57 10.48 -4.99
CA ARG A 161 5.92 10.89 -4.62
C ARG A 161 6.38 10.36 -3.25
N CYS A 162 5.50 9.77 -2.44
CA CYS A 162 5.92 9.00 -1.27
C CYS A 162 6.85 7.83 -1.66
N CYS A 163 6.62 7.21 -2.83
CA CYS A 163 7.48 6.14 -3.36
C CYS A 163 8.83 6.68 -3.83
N ASP A 164 8.87 7.83 -4.51
CA ASP A 164 10.13 8.45 -4.93
C ASP A 164 11.01 8.81 -3.71
N ILE A 165 10.39 9.33 -2.64
CA ILE A 165 11.08 9.67 -1.39
C ILE A 165 11.66 8.40 -0.74
N HIS A 166 10.87 7.32 -0.73
CA HIS A 166 11.27 6.04 -0.16
C HIS A 166 12.45 5.42 -0.93
N ASP A 167 12.36 5.37 -2.27
CA ASP A 167 13.42 4.86 -3.14
C ASP A 167 14.71 5.68 -2.99
N ALA A 168 14.60 7.01 -2.93
CA ALA A 168 15.74 7.89 -2.70
C ALA A 168 16.38 7.64 -1.34
N CYS A 169 15.58 7.39 -0.30
CA CYS A 169 16.07 7.02 1.03
C CYS A 169 16.80 5.67 1.00
N TYR A 170 16.22 4.68 0.34
CA TYR A 170 16.82 3.35 0.18
C TYR A 170 18.18 3.42 -0.51
N LYS A 171 18.26 4.17 -1.62
CA LYS A 171 19.51 4.40 -2.33
C LYS A 171 20.55 5.11 -1.46
N LYS A 172 20.13 6.11 -0.68
CA LYS A 172 21.02 6.88 0.20
C LYS A 172 21.61 6.04 1.35
N HIS A 173 20.85 5.06 1.85
CA HIS A 173 21.22 4.25 3.01
C HIS A 173 21.59 2.80 2.64
N GLU A 174 21.80 2.53 1.36
CA GLU A 174 22.17 1.19 0.82
C GLU A 174 21.21 0.08 1.32
N CYS A 175 19.93 0.41 1.40
CA CYS A 175 18.90 -0.49 1.87
C CYS A 175 18.52 -1.51 0.80
N GLY A 176 18.41 -2.78 1.20
CA GLY A 176 17.85 -3.84 0.36
C GLY A 176 16.41 -4.19 0.72
N ALA A 177 15.77 -5.03 -0.10
CA ALA A 177 14.39 -5.50 0.13
C ALA A 177 14.20 -6.11 1.53
N GLY A 178 15.18 -6.87 2.00
CA GLY A 178 15.19 -7.49 3.33
C GLY A 178 15.11 -6.51 4.52
N SER A 179 15.32 -5.22 4.30
CA SER A 179 15.16 -4.18 5.34
C SER A 179 13.71 -4.05 5.84
N TRP A 180 12.72 -4.51 5.08
CA TRP A 180 11.32 -4.59 5.54
C TRP A 180 11.08 -5.72 6.55
N LEU A 181 11.91 -6.77 6.54
CA LEU A 181 11.79 -7.93 7.45
C LEU A 181 12.51 -7.73 8.78
N ARG A 182 13.33 -6.67 8.88
CA ARG A 182 14.14 -6.37 10.06
C ARG A 182 13.64 -5.09 10.71
N PRO A 183 12.63 -5.18 11.59
CA PRO A 183 12.17 -4.01 12.33
C PRO A 183 13.34 -3.41 13.12
N TRP A 184 13.28 -2.10 13.35
CA TRP A 184 14.30 -1.34 14.11
C TRP A 184 15.67 -1.19 13.45
N THR A 185 15.85 -1.66 12.21
CA THR A 185 17.05 -1.32 11.44
C THR A 185 17.02 0.15 11.01
N GLN A 186 18.20 0.71 10.71
CA GLN A 186 18.31 2.07 10.17
C GLN A 186 17.42 2.27 8.94
N CYS A 187 17.39 1.30 8.01
CA CYS A 187 16.52 1.34 6.83
C CYS A 187 15.03 1.34 7.20
N HIS A 188 14.65 0.53 8.19
CA HIS A 188 13.27 0.50 8.66
C HIS A 188 12.86 1.87 9.23
N LEU A 189 13.66 2.41 10.15
CA LEU A 189 13.35 3.67 10.86
C LEU A 189 13.44 4.91 9.96
N LEU A 190 14.44 4.98 9.08
CA LEU A 190 14.68 6.16 8.26
C LEU A 190 13.89 6.17 6.95
N CYS A 191 13.54 5.00 6.41
CA CYS A 191 12.91 4.90 5.10
C CYS A 191 11.51 4.29 5.15
N ASN A 192 11.33 3.13 5.80
CA ASN A 192 10.04 2.42 5.75
C ASN A 192 8.97 3.13 6.58
N VAL A 193 9.29 3.50 7.81
CA VAL A 193 8.35 4.19 8.70
C VAL A 193 7.88 5.52 8.10
N PRO A 194 8.77 6.41 7.59
CA PRO A 194 8.33 7.61 6.91
C PRO A 194 7.51 7.36 5.64
N ALA A 195 7.80 6.29 4.88
CA ALA A 195 7.00 5.93 3.71
C ALA A 195 5.56 5.55 4.11
N VAL A 196 5.39 4.68 5.12
CA VAL A 196 4.07 4.31 5.64
C VAL A 196 3.34 5.54 6.18
N ALA A 197 4.03 6.42 6.91
CA ALA A 197 3.47 7.67 7.42
C ALA A 197 3.00 8.60 6.28
N CYS A 198 3.80 8.71 5.21
CA CYS A 198 3.46 9.51 4.03
C CYS A 198 2.16 9.03 3.36
N PHE A 199 1.99 7.71 3.21
CA PHE A 199 0.78 7.11 2.64
C PHE A 199 -0.43 7.21 3.57
N SER A 200 -0.21 7.09 4.87
CA SER A 200 -1.25 7.08 5.89
C SER A 200 -1.73 8.48 6.27
N SER A 201 -0.89 9.50 6.09
CA SER A 201 -1.22 10.88 6.43
C SER A 201 -2.37 11.44 5.59
N SER A 202 -3.32 12.11 6.24
CA SER A 202 -4.40 12.87 5.60
C SER A 202 -3.90 14.19 5.02
N SER A 203 -2.95 14.85 5.70
CA SER A 203 -2.54 16.23 5.48
C SER A 203 -1.34 16.40 4.55
N PHE A 204 -0.51 15.35 4.36
CA PHE A 204 0.73 15.46 3.59
C PHE A 204 0.61 14.92 2.17
N ASN A 205 0.43 15.76 1.15
CA ASN A 205 0.28 15.35 -0.25
C ASN A 205 1.49 15.78 -1.11
N PRO A 206 2.52 14.92 -1.30
CA PRO A 206 3.73 15.31 -2.02
C PRO A 206 3.56 15.38 -3.55
N GLY A 207 2.41 14.94 -4.08
CA GLY A 207 2.11 14.91 -5.51
C GLY A 207 2.37 13.53 -6.16
N PRO A 208 2.20 13.43 -7.49
CA PRO A 208 2.44 12.19 -8.23
C PRO A 208 3.93 11.84 -8.27
N SER A 209 4.21 10.54 -8.46
CA SER A 209 5.56 10.03 -8.68
C SER A 209 6.13 10.55 -10.00
N GLU A 210 7.45 10.68 -10.08
CA GLU A 210 8.16 11.01 -11.32
C GLU A 210 7.86 10.02 -12.46
N CYS A 211 7.64 8.73 -12.15
CA CYS A 211 7.33 7.72 -13.15
C CYS A 211 6.08 8.07 -13.99
N CYS A 212 5.14 8.85 -13.41
CA CYS A 212 3.89 9.21 -14.08
C CYS A 212 4.11 10.24 -15.19
N ALA A 213 4.99 11.21 -14.96
CA ALA A 213 5.38 12.16 -16.00
C ALA A 213 6.09 11.44 -17.16
N ARG A 214 6.67 10.27 -16.89
CA ARG A 214 7.43 9.45 -17.84
C ARG A 214 6.58 8.37 -18.51
N GLY A 215 5.38 8.09 -17.99
CA GLY A 215 4.47 7.06 -18.50
C GLY A 215 4.94 5.63 -18.27
N ASN A 216 5.77 5.37 -17.24
CA ASN A 216 6.45 4.08 -17.03
C ASN A 216 6.35 3.62 -15.55
N CYS A 217 5.18 3.79 -14.91
CA CYS A 217 5.00 3.41 -13.51
C CYS A 217 4.75 1.92 -13.34
N GLY A 218 5.62 1.26 -12.58
CA GLY A 218 5.55 -0.16 -12.31
C GLY A 218 6.41 -1.04 -13.22
N ASP A 219 7.20 -0.42 -14.10
CA ASP A 219 8.23 -1.07 -14.91
C ASP A 219 9.62 -0.75 -14.33
N PRO A 220 10.65 -1.57 -14.59
CA PRO A 220 12.03 -1.26 -14.21
C PRO A 220 12.48 0.13 -14.68
N ARG A 221 13.29 0.80 -13.86
CA ARG A 221 13.80 2.17 -14.10
C ARG A 221 14.74 2.29 -15.29
#